data_AF-Q27193-F1
#
_entry.id   AF-Q27193-F1
#
_cell.length_a   1.000
_cell.length_b   1.000
_cell.length_c   1.000
_cell.angle_alpha   90.00
_cell.angle_beta   90.00
_cell.angle_gamma   90.00
#
_symmetry.space_group_name_H-M   'P 1'
#
loop_
_entity.id
_entity.type
_entity.pdbx_description
1 polymer ?
#
loop_
_entity_poly.entity_id
_entity_poly.type
_entity_poly.pdbx_seq_one_letter_code
_entity_poly.pdbx_strand_id
1 'polypeptide(L)' 'SRCWQVNLALESGLEVIACVGEQLAERESNQTNHVVETQLEAIRVKFDEAQWERVVIT' A
#
# COMPACT_ATOMS: atom_id res chain seq x y z
N SER A 1 0.11 -12.81 10.40
CA SER A 1 1.04 -11.77 9.91
C SER A 1 1.65 -12.22 8.60
N ARG A 2 1.11 -11.77 7.45
CA ARG A 2 1.43 -12.26 6.09
C ARG A 2 2.28 -11.24 5.29
N CYS A 3 3.19 -10.53 5.95
CA CYS A 3 3.98 -9.45 5.32
C CYS A 3 5.29 -9.89 4.66
N TRP A 4 5.63 -11.19 4.67
CA TRP A 4 6.94 -11.67 4.22
C TRP A 4 7.19 -11.49 2.72
N GLN A 5 6.14 -11.48 1.88
CA GLN A 5 6.26 -11.28 0.43
C GLN A 5 6.74 -9.87 0.07
N VAL A 6 6.33 -8.86 0.86
CA VAL A 6 6.72 -7.46 0.66
C VAL A 6 8.20 -7.27 1.01
N ASN A 7 8.64 -7.84 2.14
CA ASN A 7 10.04 -7.76 2.55
C ASN A 7 10.95 -8.50 1.55
N LEU A 8 10.53 -9.67 1.04
CA LEU A 8 11.31 -10.43 0.06
C LEU A 8 11.45 -9.70 -1.29
N ALA A 9 10.39 -9.01 -1.74
CA ALA A 9 10.43 -8.20 -2.96
C ALA A 9 11.41 -7.01 -2.83
N LEU A 10 11.42 -6.36 -1.67
CA LEU A 10 12.37 -5.28 -1.37
C LEU A 10 13.81 -5.75 -1.33
N GLU A 11 14.08 -6.86 -0.62
CA GLU A 11 15.43 -7.43 -0.46
C GLU A 11 15.99 -7.99 -1.78
N SER A 12 15.12 -8.38 -2.72
CA SER A 12 15.51 -8.92 -4.03
C SER A 12 15.68 -7.86 -5.12
N GLY A 13 15.52 -6.57 -4.82
CA GLY A 13 15.62 -5.50 -5.81
C GLY A 13 14.42 -5.40 -6.76
N LEU A 14 13.30 -6.04 -6.43
CA LEU A 14 12.05 -5.91 -7.18
C LEU A 14 11.31 -4.62 -6.76
N GLU A 15 10.62 -4.00 -7.71
CA GLU A 15 9.74 -2.85 -7.46
C GLU A 15 8.40 -3.34 -6.89
N VAL A 16 7.85 -2.61 -5.92
CA VAL A 16 6.61 -2.99 -5.24
C VAL A 16 5.44 -2.28 -5.92
N ILE A 17 4.47 -3.05 -6.43
CA ILE A 17 3.18 -2.52 -6.87
C ILE A 17 2.16 -2.80 -5.77
N ALA A 18 1.70 -1.75 -5.09
CA ALA A 18 0.72 -1.85 -4.02
C ALA A 18 -0.66 -1.40 -4.50
N CYS A 19 -1.61 -2.33 -4.47
CA CYS A 19 -2.99 -2.04 -4.85
C CYS A 19 -3.78 -1.45 -3.68
N VAL A 20 -4.45 -0.32 -3.92
CA VAL A 20 -5.35 0.33 -2.95
C VAL A 20 -6.72 0.51 -3.58
N GLY A 21 -7.75 0.61 -2.76
CA GLY A 21 -9.12 0.79 -3.23
C GLY A 21 -10.16 0.43 -2.20
N GLU A 22 -11.33 1.02 -2.38
CA GLU A 22 -12.50 0.82 -1.55
C GLU A 22 -13.49 -0.17 -2.19
N GLN A 23 -14.37 -0.70 -1.35
CA GLN A 23 -15.53 -1.46 -1.79
C GLN A 23 -16.66 -0.53 -2.24
N LEU A 24 -17.60 -1.04 -3.04
CA LEU A 24 -18.75 -0.28 -3.51
C LEU A 24 -19.54 0.39 -2.35
N ALA A 25 -19.74 -0.31 -1.23
CA ALA A 25 -20.45 0.22 -0.08
C ALA A 25 -19.70 1.40 0.59
N GLU A 26 -18.37 1.35 0.62
CA GLU A 26 -17.52 2.42 1.14
C GLU A 26 -17.59 3.65 0.22
N ARG A 27 -17.61 3.44 -1.10
CA ARG A 27 -17.83 4.50 -2.08
C ARG A 27 -19.19 5.16 -1.93
N GLU A 28 -20.26 4.38 -1.86
CA GLU A 28 -21.64 4.87 -1.72
C GLU A 28 -21.89 5.58 -0.38
N SER A 29 -21.06 5.30 0.64
CA SER A 29 -21.05 5.98 1.93
C SER A 29 -20.03 7.13 2.03
N ASN A 30 -19.42 7.56 0.91
CA ASN A 30 -18.41 8.62 0.85
C ASN A 30 -17.17 8.38 1.72
N GLN A 31 -16.78 7.13 1.92
CA GLN A 31 -15.60 6.72 2.70
C GLN A 31 -14.35 6.47 1.85
N THR A 32 -14.39 6.67 0.53
CA THR A 32 -13.25 6.38 -0.37
C THR A 32 -11.93 6.96 0.14
N ASN A 33 -11.87 8.24 0.47
CA ASN A 33 -10.64 8.87 0.95
C ASN A 33 -10.16 8.25 2.28
N HIS A 34 -11.07 8.01 3.22
CA HIS A 34 -10.73 7.44 4.52
C HIS A 34 -10.13 6.04 4.38
N VAL A 35 -10.72 5.21 3.51
CA VAL A 35 -10.25 3.86 3.22
C VAL A 35 -8.88 3.90 2.55
N VAL A 36 -8.72 4.72 1.51
CA VAL A 36 -7.44 4.83 0.76
C VAL A 36 -6.33 5.41 1.64
N GLU A 37 -6.60 6.43 2.45
CA GLU A 37 -5.63 7.01 3.39
C GLU A 37 -5.15 5.96 4.41
N THR A 38 -6.07 5.20 5.00
CA THR A 38 -5.74 4.14 5.96
C THR A 38 -4.87 3.06 5.33
N GLN A 39 -5.15 2.67 4.08
CA GLN A 39 -4.35 1.70 3.34
C GLN A 39 -2.95 2.25 3.02
N LEU A 40 -2.86 3.51 2.57
CA LEU A 40 -1.59 4.18 2.27
C LEU A 40 -0.70 4.32 3.52
N GLU A 41 -1.27 4.70 4.66
CA GLU A 41 -0.53 4.77 5.94
C GLU A 41 0.01 3.40 6.35
N ALA A 42 -0.81 2.35 6.24
CA ALA A 42 -0.40 1.00 6.58
C ALA A 42 0.75 0.48 5.70
N ILE A 43 0.82 0.92 4.44
CA ILE A 43 1.92 0.63 3.51
C ILE A 43 3.14 1.49 3.86
N ARG A 44 2.99 2.82 3.98
CA ARG A 44 4.08 3.78 4.24
C ARG A 44 4.94 3.40 5.44
N VAL A 45 4.35 2.93 6.53
CA VAL A 45 5.10 2.55 7.74
C VAL A 45 6.01 1.32 7.56
N LYS A 46 5.96 0.64 6.40
CA LYS A 46 6.80 -0.53 6.10
C LYS A 46 8.09 -0.19 5.34
N PHE A 47 8.22 1.04 4.84
CA PHE A 47 9.33 1.44 3.97
C PHE A 47 9.97 2.72 4.51
N ASP A 48 11.29 2.82 4.39
CA ASP A 48 11.99 4.10 4.53
C ASP A 48 11.80 4.99 3.28
N GLU A 49 12.33 6.21 3.31
CA GLU A 49 12.18 7.16 2.20
C GLU A 49 12.80 6.66 0.89
N ALA A 50 13.97 6.02 0.93
CA ALA A 50 14.65 5.53 -0.26
C ALA A 50 13.94 4.31 -0.88
N GLN A 51 13.34 3.47 -0.03
CA GLN A 51 12.50 2.36 -0.47
C GLN A 51 11.15 2.85 -1.00
N TRP A 52 10.60 3.94 -0.46
CA TRP A 52 9.33 4.52 -0.89
C TRP A 52 9.36 5.02 -2.34
N GLU A 53 10.51 5.53 -2.80
CA GLU A 53 10.71 5.93 -4.21
C GLU A 53 10.51 4.78 -5.21
N ARG A 54 10.57 3.52 -4.73
CA ARG A 54 10.43 2.31 -5.54
C ARG A 54 9.06 1.64 -5.39
N VAL A 55 8.11 2.31 -4.74
CA VAL A 55 6.73 1.85 -4.56
C VAL A 55 5.82 2.54 -5.57
N VAL A 56 5.14 1.76 -6.39
CA VAL A 56 4.08 2.22 -7.29
C VAL A 56 2.73 1.88 -6.67
N ILE A 57 1.85 2.88 -6.55
CA ILE A 57 0.48 2.70 -6.06
C ILE A 57 -0.47 2.57 -7.26
N THR A 58 -1.36 1.59 -7.22
CA THR A 58 -2.37 1.33 -8.27
C THR A 58 -3.76 1.13 -7.71
#